data_AF-A0A382I6Z4-F1
#
_entry.id   AF-A0A382I6Z4-F1
#
_cell.length_a   1.000
_cell.length_b   1.000
_cell.length_c   1.000
_cell.angle_alpha   90.00
_cell.angle_beta   90.00
_cell.angle_gamma   90.00
#
_symmetry.space_group_name_H-M   'P 1'
#
loop_
_entity.id
_entity.type
_entity.pdbx_description
1 polymer ?
#
loop_
_entity_poly.entity_id
_entity_poly.type
_entity_poly.pdbx_seq_one_letter_code
_entity_poly.pdbx_strand_id
1 'polypeptide(L)'
;MLETGPRYWVLLGTTMTIAGVFFFMPWIYQLIVGVGASGMNRNALWGTYLSNFIFWIGLSHSGTLLSAVLHITNSQWRKSIYRSAEAMTLFSLMTA
;
A
#
# COMPACT_ATOMS: atom_id res chain seq x y z
N MET A 1 -14.30 4.13 27.60
CA MET A 1 -12.94 4.19 27.04
C MET A 1 -12.77 2.93 26.18
N LEU A 2 -12.40 3.06 24.91
CA LEU A 2 -12.21 1.89 24.04
C LEU A 2 -10.91 1.21 24.47
N GLU A 3 -11.00 0.17 25.30
CA GLU A 3 -9.83 -0.63 25.68
C GLU A 3 -9.39 -1.45 24.48
N THR A 4 -8.19 -1.19 23.97
CA THR A 4 -7.60 -1.94 22.87
C THR A 4 -7.22 -3.34 23.37
N GLY A 5 -8.01 -4.34 22.99
CA GLY A 5 -7.75 -5.72 23.38
C GLY A 5 -6.39 -6.23 22.85
N PRO A 6 -5.81 -7.28 23.48
CA PRO A 6 -4.48 -7.81 23.12
C PRO A 6 -4.37 -8.25 21.66
N ARG A 7 -5.49 -8.62 21.02
CA ARG A 7 -5.55 -8.96 19.58
C ARG A 7 -5.15 -7.81 18.67
N TYR A 8 -5.47 -6.57 19.04
CA TYR A 8 -5.11 -5.39 18.25
C TYR A 8 -3.58 -5.23 18.19
N TRP A 9 -2.91 -5.35 19.33
CA TRP A 9 -1.46 -5.25 19.44
C TRP A 9 -0.74 -6.38 18.68
N VAL A 10 -1.28 -7.61 18.72
CA VAL A 10 -0.77 -8.72 17.93
C VAL A 10 -0.87 -8.42 16.44
N LEU A 11 -2.05 -8.01 15.94
CA LEU A 11 -2.24 -7.69 14.52
C LEU A 11 -1.34 -6.54 14.05
N LEU A 12 -1.21 -5.49 14.88
CA LEU A 12 -0.33 -4.36 14.58
C LEU A 12 1.13 -4.81 14.48
N GLY A 13 1.61 -5.58 15.46
CA GLY A 13 2.96 -6.11 15.49
C GLY A 13 3.26 -7.03 14.31
N THR A 14 2.33 -7.91 13.95
CA THR A 14 2.46 -8.78 12.78
C THR A 14 2.54 -7.98 11.48
N THR A 15 1.67 -7.00 11.29
CA THR A 15 1.66 -6.17 10.07
C THR A 15 2.95 -5.36 9.93
N MET A 16 3.45 -4.78 11.03
CA MET A 16 4.74 -4.06 11.04
C MET A 16 5.93 -4.98 10.77
N THR A 17 5.91 -6.21 11.31
CA THR A 17 6.99 -7.19 11.08
C THR A 17 7.02 -7.63 9.63
N ILE A 18 5.86 -7.91 9.02
CA ILE A 18 5.75 -8.27 7.61
C ILE A 18 6.27 -7.12 6.74
N ALA A 19 5.83 -5.88 6.99
CA ALA A 19 6.33 -4.72 6.26
C ALA A 19 7.86 -4.56 6.43
N GLY A 20 8.36 -4.69 7.66
CA GLY A 20 9.80 -4.67 7.99
C GLY A 20 10.62 -5.66 7.15
N VAL A 21 10.22 -6.94 7.18
CA VAL A 21 10.98 -8.04 6.59
C VAL A 21 10.84 -8.09 5.07
N PHE A 22 9.65 -7.83 4.52
CA PHE A 22 9.44 -7.97 3.07
C PHE A 22 9.71 -6.70 2.29
N PHE A 23 9.71 -5.52 2.92
CA PHE A 23 10.03 -4.26 2.24
C PHE A 23 11.46 -3.80 2.53
N PHE A 24 11.83 -3.61 3.80
CA PHE A 24 13.11 -2.96 4.14
C PHE A 24 14.32 -3.86 3.92
N MET A 25 14.21 -5.16 4.20
CA MET A 25 15.33 -6.10 4.04
C MET A 25 15.77 -6.23 2.56
N PRO A 26 14.87 -6.52 1.59
CA PRO A 26 15.23 -6.55 0.17
C PRO A 26 15.70 -5.18 -0.35
N TRP A 27 15.11 -4.09 0.15
CA TRP A 27 15.53 -2.74 -0.23
C TRP A 27 16.96 -2.43 0.19
N ILE A 28 17.34 -2.73 1.45
CA ILE A 28 18.71 -2.56 1.94
C ILE A 28 19.67 -3.48 1.18
N TYR A 29 19.29 -4.74 0.96
CA TYR A 29 20.10 -5.67 0.17
C TYR A 29 20.40 -5.11 -1.23
N GLN A 30 19.39 -4.52 -1.89
CA GLN A 30 19.57 -3.88 -3.18
C GLN A 30 20.46 -2.64 -3.14
N LEU A 31 20.42 -1.85 -2.06
CA LEU A 31 21.32 -0.70 -1.92
C LEU A 31 22.79 -1.12 -1.85
N ILE A 32 23.09 -2.31 -1.32
CA ILE A 32 24.45 -2.83 -1.18
C ILE A 32 24.93 -3.55 -2.45
N VAL A 33 24.09 -4.43 -3.02
CA VAL A 33 24.45 -5.29 -4.17
C VAL A 33 24.22 -4.60 -5.52
N GLY A 34 23.39 -3.57 -5.54
CA GLY A 34 23.03 -2.83 -6.74
C GLY A 34 21.73 -3.31 -7.39
N VAL A 35 21.27 -2.53 -8.36
CA VAL A 35 19.93 -2.66 -8.99
C VAL A 35 19.74 -3.99 -9.72
N GLY A 36 20.82 -4.65 -10.15
CA GLY A 36 20.76 -5.98 -10.78
C GLY A 36 20.21 -7.08 -9.88
N ALA A 37 20.24 -6.91 -8.55
CA ALA A 37 19.64 -7.84 -7.59
C ALA A 37 18.12 -7.98 -7.75
N SER A 38 17.46 -7.00 -8.36
CA SER A 38 16.02 -7.02 -8.64
C SER A 38 15.61 -7.88 -9.84
N GLY A 39 16.57 -8.47 -10.55
CA GLY A 39 16.32 -9.25 -11.77
C GLY A 39 16.15 -8.39 -13.03
N MET A 40 16.42 -7.08 -12.96
CA MET A 40 16.47 -6.20 -14.13
C MET A 40 17.59 -6.64 -15.07
N ASN A 41 17.25 -6.78 -16.35
CA ASN A 41 18.20 -7.10 -17.42
C ASN A 41 18.01 -6.12 -18.58
N ARG A 42 18.88 -6.18 -19.58
CA ARG A 42 18.86 -5.22 -20.71
C ARG A 42 17.57 -5.26 -21.54
N ASN A 43 16.85 -6.38 -21.54
CA ASN A 43 15.58 -6.54 -22.26
C ASN A 43 14.37 -6.15 -21.40
N ALA A 44 14.48 -6.29 -20.08
CA ALA A 44 13.46 -5.98 -19.08
C ALA A 44 14.03 -4.95 -18.09
N LEU A 45 14.25 -3.73 -18.59
CA LEU A 45 14.92 -2.67 -17.85
C LEU A 45 14.13 -2.18 -16.63
N TRP A 46 12.82 -2.39 -16.56
CA TRP A 46 11.99 -1.87 -15.47
C TRP A 46 11.48 -2.97 -14.55
N GLY A 47 11.55 -4.23 -15.00
CA GLY A 47 11.24 -5.44 -14.23
C GLY A 47 10.02 -5.32 -13.32
N THR A 48 10.20 -5.75 -12.09
CA THR A 48 9.18 -5.76 -11.03
C THR A 48 8.86 -4.36 -10.49
N TYR A 49 9.75 -3.38 -10.65
CA TYR A 49 9.54 -2.01 -10.17
C TYR A 49 8.34 -1.34 -10.82
N LEU A 50 8.26 -1.39 -12.16
CA LEU A 50 7.16 -0.79 -12.88
C LEU A 50 5.83 -1.52 -12.62
N SER A 51 5.86 -2.84 -12.55
CA SER A 51 4.67 -3.63 -12.22
C SER A 51 4.14 -3.29 -10.82
N ASN A 52 5.01 -3.19 -9.82
CA ASN A 52 4.62 -2.82 -8.45
C ASN A 52 4.10 -1.38 -8.40
N PHE A 53 4.79 -0.44 -9.06
CA PHE A 53 4.36 0.96 -9.15
C PHE A 53 2.96 1.10 -9.77
N ILE A 54 2.71 0.47 -10.91
CA ILE A 54 1.40 0.50 -11.58
C ILE A 54 0.33 -0.16 -10.69
N PHE A 55 0.66 -1.25 -10.00
CA PHE A 55 -0.26 -1.90 -9.08
C PHE A 55 -0.71 -0.97 -7.95
N TRP A 56 0.23 -0.31 -7.26
CA TRP A 56 -0.09 0.63 -6.18
C TRP A 56 -0.77 1.91 -6.69
N ILE A 57 -0.43 2.41 -7.88
CA ILE A 57 -1.19 3.49 -8.50
C ILE A 57 -2.62 3.05 -8.82
N GLY A 58 -2.83 1.84 -9.33
CA GLY A 58 -4.16 1.31 -9.62
C GLY A 58 -5.03 1.22 -8.36
N LEU A 59 -4.46 0.75 -7.25
CA LEU A 59 -5.15 0.74 -5.96
C LEU A 59 -5.51 2.16 -5.48
N SER A 60 -4.63 3.14 -5.67
CA SER A 60 -4.93 4.54 -5.32
C SER A 60 -6.13 5.11 -6.09
N HIS A 61 -6.27 4.73 -7.37
CA HIS A 61 -7.37 5.22 -8.22
C HIS A 61 -8.72 4.62 -7.82
N SER A 62 -8.72 3.38 -7.33
CA SER A 62 -9.91 2.73 -6.83
C SER A 62 -10.50 3.49 -5.62
N GLY A 63 -9.65 3.96 -4.71
CA GLY A 63 -10.11 4.71 -3.53
C GLY A 63 -10.65 6.10 -3.87
N THR A 64 -10.04 6.83 -4.83
CA THR A 64 -10.57 8.14 -5.28
C THR A 64 -11.90 7.97 -6.02
N LEU A 65 -12.01 6.95 -6.88
CA LEU A 65 -13.24 6.64 -7.60
C LEU A 65 -14.37 6.28 -6.63
N LEU A 66 -14.11 5.43 -5.63
CA LEU A 66 -15.11 5.07 -4.61
C LEU A 66 -15.58 6.31 -3.83
N SER A 67 -14.65 7.18 -3.43
CA SER A 67 -14.93 8.45 -2.76
C SER A 67 -15.81 9.37 -3.61
N ALA A 68 -15.49 9.52 -4.90
CA ALA A 68 -16.25 10.34 -5.84
C ALA A 68 -17.66 9.79 -6.11
N VAL A 69 -17.80 8.47 -6.31
CA VAL A 69 -19.10 7.83 -6.56
C VAL A 69 -20.02 7.96 -5.35
N LEU A 70 -19.51 7.77 -4.14
CA LEU A 70 -20.28 7.97 -2.90
C LEU A 70 -20.69 9.43 -2.70
N HIS A 71 -19.93 10.37 -3.26
CA HIS A 71 -20.26 11.80 -3.22
C HIS A 71 -21.44 12.11 -4.13
N ILE A 72 -21.36 11.67 -5.39
CA ILE A 72 -22.37 11.91 -6.42
C ILE A 72 -23.70 11.25 -6.05
N THR A 73 -23.65 10.01 -5.53
CA THR A 73 -24.85 9.23 -5.15
C THR A 73 -25.51 9.68 -3.85
N ASN A 74 -24.98 10.71 -3.17
CA ASN A 74 -25.56 11.31 -1.95
C ASN A 74 -25.94 10.31 -0.85
N SER A 75 -25.17 9.24 -0.72
CA SER A 75 -25.58 8.11 0.12
C SER A 75 -25.33 8.37 1.62
N GLN A 76 -26.24 7.98 2.51
CA GLN A 76 -26.19 8.33 3.94
C GLN A 76 -25.07 7.60 4.73
N TRP A 77 -24.78 6.35 4.37
CA TRP A 77 -23.68 5.52 4.89
C TRP A 77 -22.25 5.93 4.47
N ARG A 78 -22.10 6.96 3.63
CA ARG A 78 -20.80 7.36 3.07
C ARG A 78 -19.73 7.72 4.10
N LYS A 79 -20.13 8.26 5.27
CA LYS A 79 -19.20 8.75 6.31
C LYS A 79 -18.22 7.69 6.82
N SER A 80 -18.65 6.42 6.94
CA SER A 80 -17.78 5.33 7.40
C SER A 80 -16.79 4.87 6.34
N ILE A 81 -17.20 4.92 5.07
CA ILE A 81 -16.41 4.41 3.95
C ILE A 81 -15.42 5.46 3.46
N TYR A 82 -15.76 6.76 3.50
CA TYR A 82 -14.88 7.84 3.06
C TYR A 82 -13.49 7.81 3.70
N ARG A 83 -13.45 7.74 5.03
CA ARG A 83 -12.17 7.74 5.75
C ARG A 83 -11.32 6.51 5.41
N SER A 84 -11.97 5.39 5.15
CA SER A 84 -11.29 4.15 4.76
C SER A 84 -10.79 4.23 3.32
N ALA A 85 -11.56 4.83 2.42
CA ALA A 85 -11.18 5.04 1.03
C ALA A 85 -10.01 6.05 0.91
N GLU A 86 -10.05 7.15 1.67
CA GLU A 86 -8.93 8.11 1.76
C GLU A 86 -7.68 7.49 2.38
N ALA A 87 -7.83 6.69 3.43
CA ALA A 87 -6.69 5.97 4.01
C ALA A 87 -6.07 5.00 2.97
N MET A 88 -6.91 4.27 2.24
CA MET A 88 -6.45 3.37 1.17
C MET A 88 -5.67 4.13 0.10
N THR A 89 -6.15 5.28 -0.37
CA THR A 89 -5.42 6.06 -1.39
C THR A 89 -4.09 6.60 -0.86
N LEU A 90 -4.07 7.12 0.37
CA LEU A 90 -2.86 7.65 0.99
C LEU A 90 -1.79 6.57 1.19
N PHE A 91 -2.16 5.42 1.76
CA PHE A 91 -1.19 4.34 1.98
C PHE A 91 -0.69 3.76 0.66
N SER A 92 -1.58 3.61 -0.33
CA SER A 92 -1.21 3.11 -1.65
C SER A 92 -0.24 4.04 -2.39
N LEU A 93 -0.44 5.36 -2.29
CA LEU A 93 0.47 6.36 -2.87
C LEU A 93 1.79 6.44 -2.12
N MET A 94 1.79 6.22 -0.80
CA MET A 94 3.02 6.20 0.00
C MET A 94 3.92 5.01 -0.34
N THR A 95 3.32 3.89 -0.75
CA THR A 95 4.03 2.67 -1.14
C THR A 95 4.42 2.61 -2.61
N ALA A 96 3.78 3.40 -3.47
CA ALA A 96 4.06 3.49 -4.90
C ALA A 96 5.41 4.17 -5.15
#